data_AF-A0A7K1D202-F1
#
_entry.id   AF-A0A7K1D202-F1
#
_cell.length_a   1.000
_cell.length_b   1.000
_cell.length_c   1.000
_cell.angle_alpha   90.00
_cell.angle_beta   90.00
_cell.angle_gamma   90.00
#
_symmetry.space_group_name_H-M   'P 1'
#
loop_
_entity.id
_entity.type
_entity.pdbx_description
1 polymer ?
#
loop_
_entity_poly.entity_id
_entity_poly.type
_entity_poly.pdbx_seq_one_letter_code
_entity_poly.pdbx_strand_id
1 'polypeptide(L)'
;MTIGIHHVEDVMGMAISLDLRDDFDPNTFKEVLAWLHHVDATFSTYKIESPISQFGLGVLSAEQLSEEVRDVLTLCELVREETSGAFDIACVPAPNGSTLDPSGLVKGWAIERAAELLEAHGAANFCINAGGDIALRGNAEPDQPWRIGIRHPSDPLASAAVLSLGGCAAIATSA
;
A
#
# COMPACT_ATOMS: atom_id res chain seq x y z
N MET A 1 14.24 27.22 3.49
CA MET A 1 13.74 25.96 4.07
C MET A 1 12.43 25.69 3.40
N THR A 2 12.41 24.78 2.43
CA THR A 2 11.17 24.29 1.83
C THR A 2 10.45 23.51 2.92
N ILE A 3 9.23 23.89 3.25
CA ILE A 3 8.42 23.17 4.24
C ILE A 3 7.88 21.95 3.49
N GLY A 4 8.46 20.77 3.75
CA GLY A 4 7.93 19.51 3.23
C GLY A 4 6.48 19.31 3.67
N ILE A 5 5.73 18.53 2.91
CA ILE A 5 4.33 18.20 3.21
C ILE A 5 4.32 16.92 4.03
N HIS A 6 3.71 16.98 5.21
CA HIS A 6 3.34 15.79 5.98
C HIS A 6 1.83 15.70 6.05
N HIS A 7 1.26 14.67 5.45
CA HIS A 7 -0.19 14.44 5.40
C HIS A 7 -0.52 13.04 5.91
N VAL A 8 -1.68 12.91 6.53
CA VAL A 8 -2.25 11.62 6.94
C VAL A 8 -3.64 11.52 6.34
N GLU A 9 -3.88 10.46 5.58
CA GLU A 9 -5.16 10.13 4.96
C GLU A 9 -5.73 8.86 5.58
N ASP A 10 -6.98 8.90 6.03
CA ASP A 10 -7.70 7.71 6.47
C ASP A 10 -8.36 7.03 5.27
N VAL A 11 -7.77 5.93 4.80
CA VAL A 11 -8.20 5.19 3.61
C VAL A 11 -7.76 3.73 3.69
N MET A 12 -8.43 2.80 3.00
CA MET A 12 -8.13 1.36 3.06
C MET A 12 -8.23 0.75 4.47
N GLY A 13 -9.01 1.38 5.37
CA GLY A 13 -9.17 0.94 6.75
C GLY A 13 -7.98 1.25 7.66
N MET A 14 -7.07 2.15 7.25
CA MET A 14 -5.90 2.55 8.03
C MET A 14 -5.56 4.03 7.81
N ALA A 15 -4.71 4.57 8.69
CA ALA A 15 -4.06 5.84 8.45
C ALA A 15 -2.84 5.63 7.54
N ILE A 16 -2.85 6.25 6.37
CA ILE A 16 -1.72 6.29 5.44
C ILE A 16 -1.03 7.64 5.58
N SER A 17 0.24 7.66 5.99
CA SER A 17 1.03 8.88 6.07
C SER A 17 1.89 9.08 4.83
N LEU A 18 1.89 10.29 4.28
CA LEU A 18 2.76 10.73 3.20
C LEU A 18 3.66 11.85 3.74
N ASP A 19 4.97 11.61 3.70
CA ASP A 19 6.01 12.55 4.09
C ASP A 19 6.83 12.91 2.86
N LEU A 20 6.63 14.11 2.34
CA LEU A 20 7.16 14.60 1.07
C LEU A 20 8.12 15.76 1.36
N ARG A 21 9.40 15.61 1.00
CA ARG A 21 10.46 16.57 1.37
C ARG A 21 10.71 17.62 0.31
N ASP A 22 10.35 17.34 -0.94
CA ASP A 22 10.52 18.24 -2.06
C ASP A 22 9.32 19.20 -2.22
N ASP A 23 9.53 20.28 -2.99
CA ASP A 23 8.43 21.12 -3.50
C ASP A 23 7.90 20.48 -4.79
N PHE A 24 6.59 20.30 -4.91
CA PHE A 24 5.97 19.68 -6.09
C PHE A 24 4.55 20.24 -6.30
N ASP A 25 3.97 19.95 -7.48
CA ASP A 25 2.64 20.44 -7.83
C ASP A 25 1.58 19.91 -6.84
N PRO A 26 0.81 20.80 -6.17
CA PRO A 26 -0.31 20.39 -5.33
C PRO A 26 -1.33 19.48 -6.02
N ASN A 27 -1.41 19.48 -7.35
CA ASN A 27 -2.28 18.56 -8.09
C ASN A 27 -1.78 17.12 -8.05
N THR A 28 -0.47 16.88 -8.10
CA THR A 28 0.12 15.55 -7.91
C THR A 28 -0.32 14.94 -6.60
N PHE A 29 -0.36 15.74 -5.53
CA PHE A 29 -0.82 15.27 -4.23
C PHE A 29 -2.27 14.77 -4.29
N LYS A 30 -3.16 15.50 -4.96
CA LYS A 30 -4.56 15.12 -5.14
C LYS A 30 -4.70 13.85 -5.96
N GLU A 31 -3.86 13.67 -6.99
CA GLU A 31 -3.85 12.45 -7.80
C GLU A 31 -3.46 11.22 -6.98
N VAL A 32 -2.44 11.34 -6.12
CA VAL A 32 -2.04 10.25 -5.21
C VAL A 32 -3.16 9.90 -4.23
N LEU A 33 -3.82 10.90 -3.64
CA LEU A 33 -4.97 10.64 -2.76
C LEU A 33 -6.13 10.00 -3.53
N ALA A 34 -6.46 10.51 -4.72
CA ALA A 34 -7.50 9.94 -5.56
C ALA A 34 -7.20 8.49 -5.94
N TRP A 35 -5.93 8.17 -6.21
CA TRP A 35 -5.45 6.82 -6.43
C TRP A 35 -5.71 5.91 -5.22
N LEU A 36 -5.31 6.31 -4.01
CA LEU A 36 -5.54 5.50 -2.80
C LEU A 36 -7.02 5.26 -2.53
N HIS A 37 -7.87 6.27 -2.76
CA HIS A 37 -9.33 6.13 -2.66
C HIS A 37 -9.93 5.22 -3.75
N HIS A 38 -9.38 5.26 -4.97
CA HIS A 38 -9.75 4.33 -6.04
C HIS A 38 -9.40 2.88 -5.67
N VAL A 39 -8.20 2.65 -5.12
CA VAL A 39 -7.80 1.32 -4.62
C VAL A 39 -8.76 0.85 -3.54
N ASP A 40 -9.10 1.68 -2.56
CA ASP A 40 -10.04 1.32 -1.50
C ASP A 40 -11.45 1.03 -2.05
N ALA A 41 -11.93 1.82 -3.02
CA ALA A 41 -13.20 1.54 -3.68
C ALA A 41 -13.19 0.23 -4.48
N THR A 42 -12.03 -0.15 -5.03
CA THR A 42 -11.88 -1.30 -5.94
C THR A 42 -11.64 -2.61 -5.18
N PHE A 43 -10.75 -2.58 -4.19
CA PHE A 43 -10.18 -3.75 -3.52
C PHE A 43 -10.56 -3.88 -2.04
N SER A 44 -11.41 -3.02 -1.49
CA SER A 44 -11.85 -3.17 -0.10
C SER A 44 -12.74 -4.39 0.07
N THR A 45 -12.34 -5.28 0.97
CA THR A 45 -13.14 -6.42 1.43
C THR A 45 -14.12 -6.05 2.55
N TYR A 46 -14.17 -4.77 2.94
CA TYR A 46 -15.16 -4.23 3.88
C TYR A 46 -16.34 -3.58 3.16
N LYS A 47 -16.11 -3.02 1.97
CA LYS A 47 -17.15 -2.44 1.11
C LYS A 47 -17.79 -3.54 0.29
N ILE A 48 -19.09 -3.78 0.49
CA ILE A 48 -19.79 -4.88 -0.17
C ILE A 48 -19.87 -4.64 -1.68
N GLU A 49 -19.97 -3.39 -2.09
CA GLU A 49 -20.09 -2.90 -3.47
C GLU A 49 -18.78 -2.90 -4.25
N SER A 50 -17.64 -3.12 -3.60
CA SER A 50 -16.36 -3.13 -4.30
C SER A 50 -16.32 -4.29 -5.31
N PRO A 51 -15.67 -4.10 -6.48
CA PRO A 51 -15.44 -5.15 -7.45
C PRO A 51 -14.89 -6.45 -6.84
N ILE A 52 -13.92 -6.35 -5.92
CA ILE A 52 -13.33 -7.55 -5.29
C ILE A 52 -14.35 -8.29 -4.40
N SER A 53 -15.18 -7.56 -3.65
CA SER A 53 -16.22 -8.15 -2.81
C SER A 53 -17.31 -8.78 -3.67
N GLN A 54 -17.78 -8.08 -4.69
CA GLN A 54 -18.80 -8.58 -5.61
C GLN A 54 -18.33 -9.84 -6.35
N PHE A 55 -17.05 -9.91 -6.73
CA PHE A 55 -16.46 -11.11 -7.31
C PHE A 55 -16.36 -12.27 -6.30
N GLY A 56 -15.83 -12.02 -5.10
CA GLY A 56 -15.75 -13.02 -4.03
C GLY A 56 -17.12 -13.50 -3.50
N LEU A 57 -18.19 -12.75 -3.75
CA LEU A 57 -19.58 -13.14 -3.45
C LEU A 57 -20.26 -13.85 -4.64
N GLY A 58 -19.59 -13.98 -5.78
CA GLY A 58 -20.13 -14.58 -6.99
C GLY A 58 -21.18 -13.74 -7.73
N VAL A 59 -21.25 -12.44 -7.44
CA VAL A 59 -22.14 -11.49 -8.14
C VAL A 59 -21.55 -11.06 -9.47
N LEU A 60 -20.24 -10.79 -9.49
CA LEU A 60 -19.49 -10.53 -10.73
C LEU A 60 -18.81 -11.80 -11.23
N SER A 61 -18.77 -11.98 -12.54
CA SER A 61 -17.92 -12.98 -13.20
C SER A 61 -16.53 -12.41 -13.53
N ALA A 62 -15.57 -13.28 -13.83
CA ALA A 62 -14.19 -12.87 -14.14
C ALA A 62 -14.11 -11.96 -15.38
N GLU A 63 -15.01 -12.12 -16.35
CA GLU A 63 -15.07 -11.32 -17.57
C GLU A 63 -15.55 -9.89 -17.33
N GLN A 64 -16.26 -9.65 -16.22
CA GLN A 64 -16.75 -8.33 -15.82
C GLN A 64 -15.72 -7.53 -15.03
N LEU A 65 -14.60 -8.16 -14.65
CA LEU A 65 -13.54 -7.51 -13.90
C LEU A 65 -12.71 -6.58 -14.79
N SER A 66 -12.35 -5.43 -14.24
CA SER A 66 -11.35 -4.56 -14.85
C SER A 66 -10.03 -5.30 -15.03
N GLU A 67 -9.23 -4.84 -16.00
CA GLU A 67 -7.88 -5.36 -16.22
C GLU A 67 -7.03 -5.26 -14.95
N GLU A 68 -7.11 -4.13 -14.26
CA GLU A 68 -6.42 -3.90 -12.98
C GLU A 68 -6.74 -4.97 -11.91
N VAL A 69 -8.01 -5.33 -11.73
CA VAL A 69 -8.38 -6.38 -10.76
C VAL A 69 -7.84 -7.73 -11.21
N ARG A 70 -7.91 -8.03 -12.51
CA ARG A 70 -7.37 -9.28 -13.07
C ARG A 70 -5.85 -9.38 -12.89
N ASP A 71 -5.12 -8.27 -13.05
CA ASP A 71 -3.67 -8.23 -12.84
C ASP A 71 -3.30 -8.49 -11.39
N VAL A 72 -4.02 -7.87 -10.44
CA VAL A 72 -3.82 -8.12 -9.00
C VAL A 72 -4.11 -9.57 -8.63
N LEU A 73 -5.20 -10.15 -9.14
CA LEU A 73 -5.52 -11.56 -8.90
C LEU A 73 -4.46 -12.49 -9.48
N THR A 74 -3.93 -12.17 -10.67
CA THR A 74 -2.83 -12.90 -11.30
C THR A 74 -1.56 -12.83 -10.46
N LEU A 75 -1.24 -11.64 -9.92
CA LEU A 75 -0.09 -11.47 -9.03
C LEU A 75 -0.27 -12.24 -7.72
N CYS A 76 -1.49 -12.27 -7.16
CA CYS A 76 -1.79 -13.06 -5.97
C CYS A 76 -1.57 -14.56 -6.22
N GLU A 77 -1.96 -15.06 -7.39
CA GLU A 77 -1.72 -16.46 -7.77
C GLU A 77 -0.23 -16.76 -7.92
N LEU A 78 0.54 -15.86 -8.55
CA LEU A 78 1.99 -16.01 -8.65
C LEU A 78 2.64 -16.10 -7.27
N VAL A 79 2.29 -15.20 -6.34
CA VAL A 79 2.82 -15.22 -4.98
C VAL A 79 2.38 -16.48 -4.23
N ARG A 80 1.16 -16.96 -4.45
CA ARG A 80 0.68 -18.23 -3.89
C ARG A 80 1.52 -19.40 -4.37
N GLU A 81 1.84 -19.47 -5.67
CA GLU A 81 2.70 -20.51 -6.23
C GLU A 81 4.12 -20.43 -5.67
N GLU A 82 4.75 -19.25 -5.67
CA GLU A 82 6.11 -19.04 -5.17
C GLU A 82 6.25 -19.38 -3.69
N THR A 83 5.22 -19.12 -2.90
CA THR A 83 5.18 -19.41 -1.47
C THR A 83 4.66 -20.80 -1.14
N SER A 84 4.40 -21.64 -2.15
CA SER A 84 3.82 -22.99 -1.98
C SER A 84 2.53 -22.99 -1.14
N GLY A 85 1.70 -21.96 -1.33
CA GLY A 85 0.42 -21.78 -0.64
C GLY A 85 0.52 -21.15 0.75
N ALA A 86 1.69 -20.69 1.20
CA ALA A 86 1.78 -19.97 2.48
C ALA A 86 1.09 -18.59 2.40
N PHE A 87 1.11 -17.95 1.23
CA PHE A 87 0.20 -16.87 0.87
C PHE A 87 -0.95 -17.46 0.04
N ASP A 88 -2.19 -17.30 0.49
CA ASP A 88 -3.37 -17.76 -0.27
C ASP A 88 -4.57 -16.87 0.08
N ILE A 89 -5.04 -16.11 -0.91
CA ILE A 89 -6.13 -15.15 -0.74
C ILE A 89 -7.48 -15.82 -0.51
N ALA A 90 -7.64 -17.12 -0.82
CA ALA A 90 -8.87 -17.87 -0.67
C ALA A 90 -8.87 -18.80 0.55
N CYS A 91 -7.77 -18.82 1.32
CA CYS A 91 -7.63 -19.71 2.48
C CYS A 91 -8.55 -19.32 3.65
N VAL A 92 -8.80 -18.02 3.82
CA VAL A 92 -9.67 -17.49 4.88
C VAL A 92 -10.70 -16.56 4.24
N PRO A 93 -11.99 -16.64 4.64
CA PRO A 93 -12.99 -15.70 4.19
C PRO A 93 -12.63 -14.26 4.54
N ALA A 94 -12.95 -13.34 3.65
CA ALA A 94 -12.85 -11.92 3.89
C ALA A 94 -13.75 -11.47 5.07
N PRO A 95 -13.53 -10.28 5.67
CA PRO A 95 -14.36 -9.74 6.74
C PRO A 95 -15.86 -9.62 6.42
N ASN A 96 -16.21 -9.42 5.14
CA ASN A 96 -17.60 -9.40 4.66
C ASN A 96 -18.17 -10.78 4.31
N GLY A 97 -17.41 -11.86 4.51
CA GLY A 97 -17.78 -13.24 4.19
C GLY A 97 -17.55 -13.65 2.74
N SER A 98 -16.93 -12.81 1.89
CA SER A 98 -16.54 -13.19 0.53
C SER A 98 -15.44 -14.25 0.54
N THR A 99 -15.29 -14.97 -0.56
CA THR A 99 -14.38 -16.13 -0.66
C THR A 99 -12.91 -15.78 -0.85
N LEU A 100 -12.56 -14.49 -0.98
CA LEU A 100 -11.18 -14.08 -1.22
C LEU A 100 -10.84 -12.73 -0.59
N ASP A 101 -9.62 -12.62 -0.08
CA ASP A 101 -9.06 -11.42 0.53
C ASP A 101 -7.63 -11.15 0.03
N PRO A 102 -7.45 -10.26 -0.97
CA PRO A 102 -6.12 -9.92 -1.49
C PRO A 102 -5.43 -8.81 -0.68
N SER A 103 -5.98 -8.39 0.46
CA SER A 103 -5.43 -7.25 1.24
C SER A 103 -3.99 -7.46 1.70
N GLY A 104 -3.55 -8.71 1.85
CA GLY A 104 -2.15 -9.04 2.14
C GLY A 104 -1.16 -8.56 1.07
N LEU A 105 -1.60 -8.44 -0.19
CA LEU A 105 -0.80 -7.97 -1.31
C LEU A 105 -1.14 -6.53 -1.72
N VAL A 106 -2.43 -6.18 -1.73
CA VAL A 106 -2.93 -4.90 -2.27
C VAL A 106 -2.35 -3.69 -1.55
N LYS A 107 -2.08 -3.76 -0.24
CA LYS A 107 -1.51 -2.64 0.53
C LYS A 107 -0.17 -2.17 -0.04
N GLY A 108 0.82 -3.06 -0.09
CA GLY A 108 2.14 -2.77 -0.67
C GLY A 108 2.05 -2.37 -2.15
N TRP A 109 1.22 -3.06 -2.92
CA TRP A 109 0.97 -2.75 -4.34
C TRP A 109 0.42 -1.33 -4.55
N ALA A 110 -0.47 -0.87 -3.67
CA ALA A 110 -1.10 0.44 -3.77
C ALA A 110 -0.12 1.57 -3.48
N ILE A 111 0.69 1.43 -2.43
CA ILE A 111 1.67 2.45 -2.06
C ILE A 111 2.87 2.48 -3.00
N GLU A 112 3.24 1.36 -3.63
CA GLU A 112 4.29 1.36 -4.65
C GLU A 112 3.84 2.11 -5.90
N ARG A 113 2.60 1.89 -6.38
CA ARG A 113 2.02 2.70 -7.46
C ARG A 113 1.89 4.18 -7.09
N ALA A 114 1.54 4.48 -5.84
CA ALA A 114 1.52 5.85 -5.34
C ALA A 114 2.93 6.48 -5.38
N ALA A 115 3.98 5.72 -5.04
CA ALA A 115 5.37 6.15 -5.15
C ALA A 115 5.76 6.39 -6.60
N GLU A 116 5.42 5.49 -7.53
CA GLU A 116 5.65 5.67 -8.97
C GLU A 116 4.97 6.94 -9.51
N LEU A 117 3.74 7.23 -9.08
CA LEU A 117 3.03 8.46 -9.43
C LEU A 117 3.76 9.72 -8.93
N LEU A 118 4.29 9.70 -7.71
CA LEU A 118 5.10 10.78 -7.17
C LEU A 118 6.41 10.97 -7.96
N GLU A 119 7.10 9.88 -8.28
CA GLU A 119 8.33 9.90 -9.09
C GLU A 119 8.08 10.44 -10.51
N ALA A 120 6.98 10.02 -11.14
CA ALA A 120 6.60 10.50 -12.47
C ALA A 120 6.36 12.02 -12.50
N HIS A 121 6.00 12.61 -11.37
CA HIS A 121 5.83 14.04 -11.17
C HIS A 121 7.08 14.75 -10.61
N GLY A 122 8.21 14.05 -10.53
CA GLY A 122 9.51 14.61 -10.17
C GLY A 122 9.81 14.66 -8.68
N ALA A 123 8.99 14.05 -7.83
CA ALA A 123 9.34 13.90 -6.42
C ALA A 123 10.51 12.91 -6.28
N ALA A 124 11.55 13.31 -5.56
CA ALA A 124 12.78 12.54 -5.39
C ALA A 124 12.96 12.03 -3.95
N ASN A 125 12.40 12.75 -2.98
CA ASN A 125 12.58 12.52 -1.54
C ASN A 125 11.22 12.42 -0.85
N PHE A 126 10.78 11.19 -0.59
CA PHE A 126 9.51 10.95 0.10
C PHE A 126 9.43 9.59 0.78
N CYS A 127 8.48 9.46 1.69
CA CYS A 127 8.13 8.22 2.36
C CYS A 127 6.60 8.10 2.46
N ILE A 128 6.05 6.98 2.01
CA ILE A 128 4.65 6.60 2.18
C ILE A 128 4.61 5.44 3.15
N ASN A 129 3.76 5.51 4.17
CA ASN A 129 3.55 4.42 5.14
C ASN A 129 2.06 4.12 5.27
N ALA A 130 1.67 2.89 4.93
CA ALA A 130 0.33 2.36 5.06
C ALA A 130 0.33 1.19 6.05
N GLY A 131 0.04 1.48 7.32
CA GLY A 131 -0.10 0.44 8.34
C GLY A 131 1.17 -0.40 8.60
N GLY A 132 2.36 0.12 8.27
CA GLY A 132 3.63 -0.60 8.39
C GLY A 132 4.22 -1.06 7.05
N ASP A 133 3.43 -1.06 5.97
CA ASP A 133 3.95 -1.19 4.61
C ASP A 133 4.48 0.17 4.17
N ILE A 134 5.73 0.23 3.75
CA ILE A 134 6.47 1.47 3.50
C ILE A 134 7.08 1.42 2.11
N ALA A 135 6.90 2.50 1.36
CA ALA A 135 7.61 2.78 0.11
C ALA A 135 8.31 4.13 0.25
N LEU A 136 9.61 4.18 -0.01
CA LEU A 136 10.41 5.39 0.13
C LEU A 136 11.31 5.64 -1.08
N ARG A 137 11.62 6.92 -1.29
CA ARG A 137 12.57 7.46 -2.26
C ARG A 137 13.49 8.49 -1.62
N GLY A 138 14.71 8.58 -2.12
CA GLY A 138 15.70 9.57 -1.73
C GLY A 138 16.08 9.49 -0.25
N ASN A 139 16.15 10.65 0.39
CA ASN A 139 16.58 10.82 1.78
C ASN A 139 15.60 11.76 2.53
N ALA A 140 15.57 11.68 3.85
CA ALA A 140 14.73 12.56 4.66
C ALA A 140 15.24 14.02 4.66
N GLU A 141 16.56 14.18 4.64
CA GLU A 141 17.28 15.46 4.47
C GLU A 141 18.58 15.21 3.69
N PRO A 142 19.30 16.26 3.20
CA PRO A 142 20.61 16.08 2.60
C PRO A 142 21.54 15.26 3.50
N ASP A 143 22.11 14.19 2.94
CA ASP A 143 22.97 13.21 3.61
C ASP A 143 22.35 12.48 4.83
N GLN A 144 21.02 12.54 5.00
CA GLN A 144 20.30 11.81 6.05
C GLN A 144 19.29 10.81 5.47
N PRO A 145 19.63 9.50 5.46
CA PRO A 145 18.69 8.48 5.03
C PRO A 145 17.46 8.42 5.95
N TRP A 146 16.37 7.89 5.41
CA TRP A 146 15.17 7.60 6.17
C TRP A 146 15.47 6.62 7.30
N ARG A 147 14.91 6.90 8.49
CA ARG A 147 15.03 6.02 9.66
C ARG A 147 13.71 5.30 9.87
N ILE A 148 13.67 4.02 9.54
CA ILE A 148 12.47 3.20 9.66
C ILE A 148 12.58 2.30 10.88
N GLY A 149 11.68 2.49 11.86
CA GLY A 149 11.60 1.62 13.03
C GLY A 149 10.80 0.35 12.74
N ILE A 150 11.35 -0.80 13.10
CA ILE A 150 10.62 -2.07 13.15
C ILE A 150 10.10 -2.23 14.58
N ARG A 151 8.77 -2.23 14.75
CA ARG A 151 8.12 -2.37 16.06
C ARG A 151 8.44 -3.72 16.69
N HIS A 152 8.65 -3.75 17.99
CA HIS A 152 8.78 -5.00 18.73
C HIS A 152 7.43 -5.75 18.74
N PRO A 153 7.38 -7.05 18.40
CA PRO A 153 6.12 -7.77 18.22
C PRO A 153 5.28 -7.90 19.50
N SER A 154 5.94 -7.88 20.67
CA SER A 154 5.27 -8.07 21.98
C SER A 154 5.25 -6.82 22.86
N ASP A 155 5.88 -5.73 22.42
CA ASP A 155 5.91 -4.47 23.18
C ASP A 155 5.63 -3.30 22.23
N PRO A 156 4.43 -2.69 22.30
CA PRO A 156 4.04 -1.63 21.37
C PRO A 156 4.83 -0.34 21.56
N LEU A 157 5.55 -0.18 22.67
CA LEU A 157 6.39 0.99 22.96
C LEU A 157 7.86 0.80 22.58
N ALA A 158 8.27 -0.43 22.25
CA ALA A 158 9.65 -0.75 21.90
C ALA A 158 9.84 -0.95 20.38
N SER A 159 11.05 -0.65 19.92
CA SER A 159 11.52 -1.00 18.56
C SER A 159 12.45 -2.20 18.65
N ALA A 160 12.21 -3.21 17.82
CA ALA A 160 13.12 -4.34 17.65
C ALA A 160 14.38 -3.94 16.87
N ALA A 161 14.24 -3.05 15.89
CA ALA A 161 15.34 -2.54 15.08
C ALA A 161 15.00 -1.16 14.49
N VAL A 162 16.03 -0.45 14.01
CA VAL A 162 15.89 0.75 13.18
C VAL A 162 16.78 0.59 11.96
N LEU A 163 16.19 0.69 10.78
CA LEU A 163 16.87 0.65 9.50
C LEU A 163 17.14 2.08 9.01
N SER A 164 18.36 2.33 8.55
CA SER A 164 18.74 3.57 7.87
C SER A 164 18.79 3.31 6.37
N LEU A 165 17.83 3.84 5.62
CA LEU A 165 17.63 3.53 4.20
C LEU A 165 17.53 4.82 3.37
N GLY A 166 18.29 4.88 2.29
CA GLY A 166 18.21 5.94 1.30
C GLY A 166 18.03 5.37 -0.10
N GLY A 167 17.84 6.23 -1.10
CA GLY A 167 17.58 5.78 -2.47
C GLY A 167 16.17 5.22 -2.59
N CYS A 168 15.98 4.09 -3.27
CA CYS A 168 14.67 3.45 -3.43
C CYS A 168 14.60 2.18 -2.57
N ALA A 169 13.60 2.10 -1.68
CA ALA A 169 13.38 0.93 -0.84
C ALA A 169 11.89 0.75 -0.51
N ALA A 170 11.51 -0.49 -0.25
CA ALA A 170 10.21 -0.86 0.29
C ALA A 170 10.37 -1.83 1.48
N ILE A 171 9.48 -1.75 2.46
CA ILE A 171 9.49 -2.57 3.68
C ILE A 171 8.04 -2.94 3.97
N ALA A 172 7.80 -4.20 4.35
CA ALA A 172 6.51 -4.64 4.86
C ALA A 172 6.74 -5.49 6.10
N THR A 173 5.82 -5.39 7.06
CA THR A 173 5.83 -6.21 8.28
C THR A 173 4.46 -6.81 8.52
N SER A 174 4.39 -8.13 8.65
CA SER A 174 3.20 -8.87 9.06
C SER A 174 3.39 -9.45 10.46
N ALA A 175 2.29 -9.62 11.20
CA ALA A 175 2.25 -10.14 12.56
C ALA A 175 1.03 -11.03 12.77
#